data_AF-A0A143PLF8-F1
#
_entry.id   AF-A0A143PLF8-F1
#
_cell.length_a   1.000
_cell.length_b   1.000
_cell.length_c   1.000
_cell.angle_alpha   90.00
_cell.angle_beta   90.00
_cell.angle_gamma   90.00
#
_symmetry.space_group_name_H-M   'P 1'
#
loop_
_entity.id
_entity.type
_entity.pdbx_description
1 polymer ?
#
loop_
_entity_poly.entity_id
_entity_poly.type
_entity_poly.pdbx_seq_one_letter_code
_entity_poly.pdbx_strand_id
1 'polypeptide(L)'
;MPDINTLPEWFGAAVIGGVIAALGYLAKLGVEAWEAWRHRRAERLRQLLELASLLHASYEAFHVQAQLVERLERMLSKTHPDVGPDQSGFERHFTDAFDNFTPDESDLHGFIRSMTKHSIRPLYQAMTEWLHADFTYRTARGADGRRGRLASKLNQLDTHLRLWHAKYEAWIPGHPQHALVYLADEEQHGVGFPRGLDQVVDEVLRELDARVAPNKRLHQTVE
;
A
#
# COMPACT_ATOMS: atom_id res chain seq x y z
N MET A 1 -17.74 -9.03 68.63
CA MET A 1 -18.01 -9.47 67.25
C MET A 1 -19.45 -9.07 66.95
N PRO A 2 -19.72 -8.18 65.98
CA PRO A 2 -21.08 -7.82 65.62
C PRO A 2 -21.82 -9.06 65.08
N ASP A 3 -23.05 -9.23 65.56
CA ASP A 3 -23.93 -10.36 65.25
C ASP A 3 -24.43 -10.23 63.81
N ILE A 4 -24.19 -11.24 62.98
CA ILE A 4 -24.53 -11.21 61.54
C ILE A 4 -26.06 -11.24 61.33
N ASN A 5 -26.82 -11.52 62.39
CA ASN A 5 -28.28 -11.62 62.38
C ASN A 5 -29.03 -10.27 62.44
N THR A 6 -28.34 -9.12 62.49
CA THR A 6 -28.98 -7.79 62.50
C THR A 6 -28.85 -7.02 61.18
N LEU A 7 -28.47 -7.68 60.08
CA LEU A 7 -28.50 -7.03 58.75
C LEU A 7 -29.96 -6.91 58.28
N PRO A 8 -30.44 -5.71 57.95
CA PRO A 8 -31.80 -5.53 57.45
C PRO A 8 -32.05 -6.32 56.15
N GLU A 9 -33.23 -6.90 55.97
CA GLU A 9 -33.59 -7.67 54.75
C GLU A 9 -33.39 -6.86 53.45
N TRP A 10 -33.57 -5.54 53.50
CA TRP A 10 -33.33 -4.65 52.35
C TRP A 10 -31.86 -4.63 51.90
N PHE A 11 -30.91 -4.91 52.82
CA PHE A 11 -29.48 -4.92 52.52
C PHE A 11 -29.11 -6.11 51.62
N GLY A 12 -29.69 -7.30 51.86
CA GLY A 12 -29.49 -8.47 51.00
C GLY A 12 -30.02 -8.27 49.58
N ALA A 13 -31.23 -7.69 49.45
CA ALA A 13 -31.82 -7.35 48.17
C ALA A 13 -31.01 -6.29 47.40
N ALA A 14 -30.50 -5.27 48.09
CA ALA A 14 -29.65 -4.24 47.49
C ALA A 14 -28.31 -4.79 46.98
N VAL A 15 -27.67 -5.71 47.72
CA VAL A 15 -26.42 -6.35 47.30
C VAL A 15 -26.64 -7.23 46.06
N ILE A 16 -27.71 -8.05 46.03
CA ILE A 16 -28.05 -8.88 44.88
C ILE A 16 -28.35 -8.02 43.65
N GLY A 17 -29.16 -6.96 43.81
CA GLY A 17 -29.46 -6.01 42.74
C GLY A 17 -28.21 -5.30 42.19
N GLY A 18 -27.29 -4.89 43.08
CA GLY A 18 -26.02 -4.29 42.70
C GLY A 18 -25.11 -5.23 41.90
N VAL A 19 -25.02 -6.51 42.29
CA VAL A 19 -24.23 -7.52 41.56
C VAL A 19 -24.82 -7.78 40.16
N ILE A 20 -26.14 -7.90 40.04
CA ILE A 20 -26.81 -8.09 38.75
C ILE A 20 -26.57 -6.89 37.82
N ALA A 21 -26.69 -5.66 38.35
CA ALA A 21 -26.40 -4.45 37.59
C ALA A 21 -24.93 -4.37 37.13
N ALA A 22 -23.98 -4.74 38.00
CA ALA A 22 -22.57 -4.79 37.66
C ALA A 22 -22.25 -5.83 36.57
N LEU A 23 -22.86 -7.01 36.64
CA LEU A 23 -22.72 -8.06 35.61
C LEU A 23 -23.34 -7.62 34.26
N GLY A 24 -24.52 -6.98 34.30
CA GLY A 24 -25.14 -6.41 33.10
C GLY A 24 -24.26 -5.35 32.43
N TYR A 25 -23.63 -4.49 33.23
CA TYR A 25 -22.68 -3.49 32.74
C TYR A 25 -21.42 -4.11 32.12
N LEU A 26 -20.83 -5.13 32.76
CA LEU A 26 -19.69 -5.87 32.20
C LEU A 26 -20.03 -6.58 30.89
N ALA A 27 -21.22 -7.18 30.79
CA ALA A 27 -21.69 -7.80 29.56
C ALA A 27 -21.84 -6.77 28.44
N LYS A 28 -22.44 -5.61 28.73
CA LYS A 28 -22.55 -4.48 27.77
C LYS A 28 -21.18 -4.01 27.29
N LEU A 29 -20.24 -3.77 28.21
CA LEU A 29 -18.87 -3.39 27.85
C LEU A 29 -18.19 -4.44 26.96
N GLY A 30 -18.43 -5.72 27.22
CA GLY A 30 -17.94 -6.81 26.38
C GLY A 30 -18.49 -6.75 24.95
N VAL A 31 -19.79 -6.49 24.79
CA VAL A 31 -20.44 -6.35 23.48
C VAL A 31 -19.91 -5.10 22.74
N GLU A 32 -19.86 -3.95 23.39
CA GLU A 32 -19.37 -2.71 22.79
C GLU A 32 -17.90 -2.83 22.37
N ALA A 33 -17.06 -3.45 23.20
CA ALA A 33 -15.67 -3.72 22.88
C ALA A 33 -15.53 -4.66 21.66
N TRP A 34 -16.39 -5.68 21.57
CA TRP A 34 -16.43 -6.62 20.46
C TRP A 34 -16.84 -5.94 19.14
N GLU A 35 -17.89 -5.13 19.17
CA GLU A 35 -18.36 -4.36 18.01
C GLU A 35 -17.28 -3.38 17.55
N ALA A 36 -16.70 -2.61 18.46
CA ALA A 36 -15.60 -1.69 18.16
C ALA A 36 -14.36 -2.42 17.59
N TRP A 37 -14.08 -3.63 18.05
CA TRP A 37 -13.02 -4.46 17.49
C TRP A 37 -13.35 -4.93 16.07
N ARG A 38 -14.57 -5.40 15.81
CA ARG A 38 -15.03 -5.81 14.48
C ARG A 38 -14.97 -4.64 13.49
N HIS A 39 -15.45 -3.47 13.88
CA HIS A 39 -15.42 -2.28 13.02
C HIS A 39 -13.99 -1.87 12.67
N ARG A 40 -13.09 -1.79 13.67
CA ARG A 40 -11.66 -1.48 13.44
C ARG A 40 -10.99 -2.50 12.52
N ARG A 41 -11.39 -3.78 12.61
CA ARG A 41 -10.85 -4.83 11.74
C ARG A 41 -11.36 -4.72 10.32
N ALA A 42 -12.67 -4.54 10.12
CA ALA A 42 -13.27 -4.37 8.81
C ALA A 42 -12.66 -3.16 8.07
N GLU A 43 -12.44 -2.07 8.79
CA GLU A 43 -11.79 -0.88 8.24
C GLU A 43 -10.35 -1.16 7.81
N ARG A 44 -9.57 -1.87 8.63
CA ARG A 44 -8.18 -2.26 8.26
C ARG A 44 -8.15 -3.17 7.03
N LEU A 45 -9.07 -4.12 6.94
CA LEU A 45 -9.18 -5.00 5.79
C LEU A 45 -9.48 -4.19 4.52
N ARG A 46 -10.46 -3.26 4.61
CA ARG A 46 -10.81 -2.34 3.52
C ARG A 46 -9.60 -1.53 3.05
N GLN A 47 -8.87 -0.92 3.98
CA GLN A 47 -7.68 -0.13 3.67
C GLN A 47 -6.60 -0.95 2.97
N LEU A 48 -6.32 -2.17 3.42
CA LEU A 48 -5.31 -3.02 2.78
C LEU A 48 -5.76 -3.54 1.41
N LEU A 49 -7.05 -3.83 1.23
CA LEU A 49 -7.58 -4.20 -0.08
C LEU A 49 -7.48 -3.04 -1.07
N GLU A 50 -7.73 -1.81 -0.62
CA GLU A 50 -7.54 -0.60 -1.42
C GLU A 50 -6.06 -0.44 -1.84
N LEU A 51 -5.12 -0.59 -0.90
CA LEU A 51 -3.69 -0.58 -1.22
C LEU A 51 -3.33 -1.69 -2.22
N ALA A 52 -3.81 -2.92 -2.02
CA ALA A 52 -3.54 -4.04 -2.92
C ALA A 52 -4.05 -3.74 -4.34
N SER A 53 -5.24 -3.16 -4.46
CA SER A 53 -5.79 -2.74 -5.76
C SER A 53 -4.95 -1.65 -6.42
N LEU A 54 -4.46 -0.66 -5.66
CA LEU A 54 -3.60 0.41 -6.17
C LEU A 54 -2.25 -0.15 -6.65
N LEU A 55 -1.64 -1.04 -5.86
CA LEU A 55 -0.38 -1.71 -6.21
C LEU A 55 -0.53 -2.52 -7.50
N HIS A 56 -1.60 -3.32 -7.60
CA HIS A 56 -1.87 -4.11 -8.80
C HIS A 56 -2.09 -3.22 -10.04
N ALA A 57 -2.94 -2.18 -9.94
CA ALA A 57 -3.15 -1.25 -11.04
C ALA A 57 -1.85 -0.53 -11.46
N SER A 58 -1.00 -0.17 -10.50
CA SER A 58 0.30 0.46 -10.79
C SER A 58 1.27 -0.50 -11.49
N TYR A 59 1.25 -1.78 -11.13
CA TYR A 59 2.05 -2.81 -11.77
C TYR A 59 1.63 -3.00 -13.23
N GLU A 60 0.33 -3.13 -13.50
CA GLU A 60 -0.18 -3.28 -14.87
C GLU A 60 0.15 -2.06 -15.74
N ALA A 61 -0.03 -0.84 -15.21
CA ALA A 61 0.32 0.39 -15.92
C ALA A 61 1.82 0.47 -16.24
N PHE A 62 2.68 0.10 -15.27
CA PHE A 62 4.12 0.02 -15.46
C PHE A 62 4.50 -1.03 -16.49
N HIS A 63 3.88 -2.22 -16.44
CA HIS A 63 4.19 -3.30 -17.37
C HIS A 63 3.89 -2.92 -18.82
N VAL A 64 2.72 -2.32 -19.08
CA VAL A 64 2.37 -1.82 -20.42
C VAL A 64 3.32 -0.71 -20.87
N GLN A 65 3.66 0.23 -19.98
CA GLN A 65 4.63 1.28 -20.33
C GLN A 65 6.02 0.69 -20.66
N ALA A 66 6.50 -0.29 -19.87
CA ALA A 66 7.79 -0.94 -20.08
C ALA A 66 7.88 -1.58 -21.48
N GLN A 67 6.79 -2.22 -21.95
CA GLN A 67 6.75 -2.77 -23.31
C GLN A 67 6.88 -1.68 -24.39
N LEU A 68 6.26 -0.51 -24.18
CA LEU A 68 6.39 0.64 -25.09
C LEU A 68 7.81 1.21 -25.07
N VAL A 69 8.42 1.31 -23.89
CA VAL A 69 9.81 1.75 -23.70
C VAL A 69 10.76 0.82 -24.43
N GLU A 70 10.66 -0.50 -24.23
CA GLU A 70 11.48 -1.48 -24.94
C GLU A 70 11.27 -1.43 -26.46
N ARG A 71 10.04 -1.12 -26.91
CA ARG A 71 9.76 -0.93 -28.33
C ARG A 71 10.45 0.32 -28.88
N LEU A 72 10.37 1.45 -28.18
CA LEU A 72 11.03 2.69 -28.59
C LEU A 72 12.54 2.50 -28.61
N GLU A 73 13.11 1.88 -27.57
CA GLU A 73 14.54 1.57 -27.49
C GLU A 73 15.01 0.76 -28.72
N ARG A 74 14.27 -0.28 -29.11
CA ARG A 74 14.61 -1.06 -30.31
C ARG A 74 14.53 -0.26 -31.60
N MET A 75 13.63 0.72 -31.69
CA MET A 75 13.55 1.63 -32.83
C MET A 75 14.76 2.56 -32.85
N LEU A 76 15.08 3.20 -31.73
CA LEU A 76 16.23 4.10 -31.62
C LEU A 76 17.55 3.39 -31.89
N SER A 77 17.76 2.19 -31.32
CA SER A 77 18.94 1.37 -31.58
C SER A 77 19.15 1.04 -33.07
N LYS A 78 18.07 1.02 -33.86
CA LYS A 78 18.12 0.74 -35.30
C LYS A 78 18.28 2.01 -36.14
N THR A 79 17.58 3.07 -35.79
CA THR A 79 17.53 4.33 -36.55
C THR A 79 18.71 5.25 -36.23
N HIS A 80 19.13 5.27 -34.96
CA HIS A 80 20.12 6.20 -34.40
C HIS A 80 21.27 5.43 -33.72
N PRO A 81 22.02 4.57 -34.42
CA PRO A 81 23.04 3.72 -33.80
C PRO A 81 24.20 4.50 -33.15
N ASP A 82 24.40 5.76 -33.58
CA ASP A 82 25.43 6.65 -33.03
C ASP A 82 25.03 7.24 -31.67
N VAL A 83 23.72 7.26 -31.37
CA VAL A 83 23.19 7.53 -30.04
C VAL A 83 23.02 6.17 -29.37
N GLY A 84 24.15 5.50 -29.11
CA GLY A 84 24.11 4.18 -28.49
C GLY A 84 23.52 4.24 -27.07
N PRO A 85 22.91 3.14 -26.58
CA PRO A 85 22.45 3.08 -25.21
C PRO A 85 23.65 3.24 -24.28
N ASP A 86 23.77 4.42 -23.68
CA ASP A 86 24.67 4.63 -22.55
C ASP A 86 24.14 3.80 -21.37
N GLN A 87 25.03 3.42 -20.44
CA GLN A 87 24.67 2.71 -19.21
C GLN A 87 23.77 3.55 -18.29
N SER A 88 23.38 4.75 -18.71
CA SER A 88 22.62 5.76 -17.98
C SER A 88 21.10 5.56 -17.99
N GLY A 89 20.57 4.57 -18.72
CA GLY A 89 19.16 4.18 -18.68
C GLY A 89 18.29 4.78 -19.80
N PHE A 90 17.06 4.28 -19.93
CA PHE A 90 16.17 4.60 -21.05
C PHE A 90 15.84 6.09 -21.15
N GLU A 91 15.59 6.76 -20.03
CA GLU A 91 15.16 8.16 -20.00
C GLU A 91 16.22 9.11 -20.58
N ARG A 92 17.50 8.88 -20.27
CA ARG A 92 18.59 9.70 -20.82
C ARG A 92 18.72 9.45 -22.31
N HIS A 93 18.71 8.19 -22.73
CA HIS A 93 18.79 7.84 -24.16
C HIS A 93 17.66 8.49 -24.96
N PHE A 94 16.42 8.43 -24.48
CA PHE A 94 15.28 9.05 -25.16
C PHE A 94 15.39 10.57 -25.23
N THR A 95 15.92 11.18 -24.17
CA THR A 95 16.17 12.63 -24.12
C THR A 95 17.19 13.05 -25.16
N ASP A 96 18.32 12.34 -25.25
CA ASP A 96 19.42 12.67 -26.15
C ASP A 96 19.04 12.46 -27.63
N ALA A 97 18.18 11.48 -27.91
CA ALA A 97 17.68 11.20 -29.25
C ALA A 97 16.46 12.05 -29.68
N PHE A 98 15.81 12.77 -28.75
CA PHE A 98 14.49 13.38 -28.95
C PHE A 98 14.40 14.30 -30.17
N ASP A 99 15.39 15.17 -30.36
CA ASP A 99 15.42 16.14 -31.46
C ASP A 99 15.53 15.48 -32.85
N ASN A 100 15.93 14.22 -32.89
CA ASN A 100 16.13 13.44 -34.12
C ASN A 100 15.06 12.35 -34.32
N PHE A 101 14.02 12.30 -33.50
CA PHE A 101 12.97 11.30 -33.65
C PHE A 101 12.31 11.34 -35.03
N THR A 102 12.15 10.15 -35.61
CA THR A 102 11.21 9.94 -36.71
C THR A 102 9.76 10.15 -36.22
N PRO A 103 8.79 10.36 -37.12
CA PRO A 103 7.39 10.51 -36.72
C PRO A 103 6.87 9.35 -35.85
N ASP A 104 7.20 8.11 -36.20
CA ASP A 104 6.77 6.92 -35.44
C ASP A 104 7.41 6.85 -34.04
N GLU A 105 8.68 7.27 -33.91
CA GLU A 105 9.37 7.35 -32.61
C GLU A 105 8.77 8.45 -31.73
N SER A 106 8.44 9.60 -32.32
CA SER A 106 7.78 10.72 -31.65
C SER A 106 6.39 10.35 -31.14
N ASP A 107 5.59 9.66 -31.95
CA ASP A 107 4.27 9.17 -31.54
C ASP A 107 4.38 8.19 -30.37
N LEU A 108 5.30 7.24 -30.44
CA LEU A 108 5.51 6.25 -29.38
C LEU A 108 6.00 6.88 -28.08
N HIS A 109 6.93 7.83 -28.16
CA HIS A 109 7.37 8.64 -27.01
C HIS A 109 6.19 9.41 -26.40
N GLY A 110 5.36 10.04 -27.25
CA GLY A 110 4.14 10.73 -26.85
C GLY A 110 3.19 9.81 -26.07
N PHE A 111 3.01 8.56 -26.51
CA PHE A 111 2.22 7.56 -25.78
C PHE A 111 2.81 7.20 -24.42
N ILE A 112 4.13 6.97 -24.35
CA ILE A 112 4.82 6.67 -23.09
C ILE A 112 4.63 7.82 -22.10
N ARG A 113 4.84 9.06 -22.56
CA ARG A 113 4.66 10.28 -21.77
C ARG A 113 3.21 10.46 -21.33
N SER A 114 2.25 10.18 -22.21
CA SER A 114 0.82 10.20 -21.89
C SER A 114 0.49 9.20 -20.77
N MET A 115 1.02 7.97 -20.83
CA MET A 115 0.87 6.99 -19.76
C MET A 115 1.46 7.45 -18.43
N THR A 116 2.64 8.06 -18.44
CA THR A 116 3.24 8.64 -17.22
C THR A 116 2.31 9.67 -16.60
N LYS A 117 1.76 10.58 -17.40
CA LYS A 117 0.90 11.69 -16.94
C LYS A 117 -0.48 11.24 -16.48
N HIS A 118 -1.11 10.34 -17.22
CA HIS A 118 -2.54 10.07 -17.10
C HIS A 118 -2.88 8.71 -16.49
N SER A 119 -1.91 7.79 -16.43
CA SER A 119 -2.09 6.48 -15.80
C SER A 119 -1.26 6.34 -14.52
N ILE A 120 0.06 6.58 -14.62
CA ILE A 120 0.98 6.32 -13.50
C ILE A 120 0.87 7.40 -12.43
N ARG A 121 0.93 8.68 -12.81
CA ARG A 121 0.85 9.79 -11.83
C ARG A 121 -0.39 9.71 -10.94
N PRO A 122 -1.62 9.54 -11.47
CA PRO A 122 -2.80 9.46 -10.60
C PRO A 122 -2.76 8.29 -9.62
N LEU A 123 -2.27 7.12 -10.05
CA LEU A 123 -2.09 5.95 -9.17
C LEU A 123 -1.08 6.24 -8.05
N TYR A 124 0.02 6.92 -8.38
CA TYR A 124 1.05 7.29 -7.41
C TYR A 124 0.56 8.37 -6.44
N GLN A 125 -0.29 9.29 -6.90
CA GLN A 125 -0.98 10.26 -6.03
C GLN A 125 -1.94 9.54 -5.07
N ALA A 126 -2.79 8.64 -5.58
CA ALA A 126 -3.71 7.86 -4.76
C ALA A 126 -2.97 7.00 -3.72
N MET A 127 -1.86 6.35 -4.08
CA MET A 127 -1.03 5.62 -3.12
C MET A 127 -0.41 6.54 -2.06
N THR A 128 -0.02 7.76 -2.43
CA THR A 128 0.53 8.75 -1.49
C THR A 128 -0.55 9.21 -0.51
N GLU A 129 -1.77 9.49 -0.99
CA GLU A 129 -2.92 9.84 -0.17
C GLU A 129 -3.28 8.72 0.80
N TRP A 130 -3.30 7.47 0.32
CA TRP A 130 -3.50 6.29 1.14
C TRP A 130 -2.45 6.20 2.27
N LEU A 131 -1.17 6.37 1.94
CA LEU A 131 -0.08 6.36 2.93
C LEU A 131 -0.18 7.51 3.94
N HIS A 132 -0.69 8.67 3.53
CA HIS A 132 -0.91 9.79 4.44
C HIS A 132 -2.09 9.53 5.39
N ALA A 133 -3.12 8.82 4.94
CA ALA A 133 -4.27 8.46 5.75
C ALA A 133 -3.97 7.32 6.74
N ASP A 134 -3.06 6.39 6.40
CA ASP A 134 -2.71 5.28 7.28
C ASP A 134 -1.64 5.64 8.34
N PHE A 135 -2.12 5.93 9.55
CA PHE A 135 -1.25 6.07 10.72
C PHE A 135 -0.83 4.73 11.35
N THR A 136 -1.57 3.65 11.08
CA THR A 136 -1.43 2.38 11.82
C THR A 136 -0.14 1.65 11.44
N TYR A 137 0.14 1.49 10.14
CA TYR A 137 1.34 0.77 9.72
C TYR A 137 2.57 1.67 9.69
N ARG A 138 2.41 2.99 9.52
CA ARG A 138 3.54 3.94 9.58
C ARG A 138 4.17 4.04 10.97
N THR A 139 3.36 3.96 12.02
CA THR A 139 3.84 4.05 13.41
C THR A 139 4.31 2.71 13.98
N ALA A 140 4.09 1.59 13.28
CA ALA A 140 4.53 0.26 13.69
C ALA A 140 6.03 -0.01 13.46
N ARG A 141 6.88 1.05 13.36
CA ARG A 141 8.34 0.90 13.29
C ARG A 141 8.84 0.25 14.58
N GLY A 142 9.28 -1.00 14.48
CA GLY A 142 9.72 -1.81 15.63
C GLY A 142 8.73 -2.92 16.03
N ALA A 143 7.60 -3.06 15.35
CA ALA A 143 6.80 -4.27 15.48
C ALA A 143 7.53 -5.47 14.86
N ASP A 144 7.48 -6.63 15.49
CA ASP A 144 8.04 -7.86 14.92
C ASP A 144 7.11 -8.50 13.89
N GLY A 145 7.68 -9.40 13.08
CA GLY A 145 6.95 -10.24 12.14
C GLY A 145 6.38 -9.49 10.93
N ARG A 146 5.22 -9.95 10.42
CA ARG A 146 4.62 -9.48 9.16
C ARG A 146 4.27 -8.00 9.17
N ARG A 147 3.77 -7.48 10.29
CA ARG A 147 3.40 -6.07 10.43
C ARG A 147 4.60 -5.14 10.40
N GLY A 148 5.70 -5.52 11.04
CA GLY A 148 6.97 -4.78 10.95
C GLY A 148 7.54 -4.73 9.54
N ARG A 149 7.51 -5.87 8.84
CA ARG A 149 7.92 -5.94 7.42
C ARG A 149 7.06 -5.04 6.55
N LEU A 150 5.74 -5.08 6.72
CA LEU A 150 4.81 -4.21 5.99
C LEU A 150 5.12 -2.74 6.26
N ALA A 151 5.25 -2.34 7.53
CA ALA A 151 5.61 -0.98 7.92
C ALA A 151 6.93 -0.52 7.26
N SER A 152 7.96 -1.37 7.23
CA SER A 152 9.23 -1.07 6.57
C SER A 152 9.05 -0.84 5.06
N LYS A 153 8.31 -1.73 4.37
CA LYS A 153 8.04 -1.62 2.93
C LYS A 153 7.19 -0.40 2.58
N LEU A 154 6.19 -0.05 3.39
CA LEU A 154 5.40 1.16 3.20
C LEU A 154 6.21 2.44 3.39
N ASN A 155 7.17 2.45 4.32
CA ASN A 155 8.11 3.57 4.46
C ASN A 155 9.06 3.70 3.26
N GLN A 156 9.49 2.58 2.67
CA GLN A 156 10.25 2.58 1.41
C GLN A 156 9.38 3.11 0.26
N LEU A 157 8.12 2.70 0.19
CA LEU A 157 7.15 3.21 -0.80
C LEU A 157 6.96 4.73 -0.67
N ASP A 158 6.73 5.24 0.54
CA ASP A 158 6.58 6.69 0.81
C ASP A 158 7.80 7.48 0.31
N THR A 159 9.01 6.99 0.61
CA THR A 159 10.26 7.59 0.10
C THR A 159 10.32 7.56 -1.43
N HIS A 160 10.03 6.41 -2.04
CA HIS A 160 10.01 6.25 -3.50
C HIS A 160 9.03 7.22 -4.16
N LEU A 161 7.79 7.29 -3.69
CA LEU A 161 6.74 8.14 -4.25
C LEU A 161 7.08 9.63 -4.12
N ARG A 162 7.65 10.07 -2.99
CA ARG A 162 8.10 11.47 -2.83
C ARG A 162 9.15 11.87 -3.85
N LEU A 163 10.16 11.03 -4.04
CA LEU A 163 11.21 11.25 -5.04
C LEU A 163 10.63 11.24 -6.46
N TRP A 164 9.73 10.30 -6.73
CA TRP A 164 9.05 10.18 -8.00
C TRP A 164 8.23 11.44 -8.33
N HIS A 165 7.42 11.93 -7.39
CA HIS A 165 6.62 13.15 -7.58
C HIS A 165 7.51 14.37 -7.81
N ALA A 166 8.58 14.52 -7.02
CA ALA A 166 9.52 15.63 -7.20
C ALA A 166 10.15 15.63 -8.61
N LYS A 167 10.58 14.45 -9.08
CA LYS A 167 11.15 14.26 -10.41
C LYS A 167 10.10 14.51 -11.51
N TYR A 168 8.88 14.01 -11.33
CA TYR A 168 7.78 14.27 -12.23
C TYR A 168 7.52 15.77 -12.38
N GLU A 169 7.35 16.51 -11.28
CA GLU A 169 7.02 17.94 -11.32
C GLU A 169 8.15 18.77 -11.94
N ALA A 170 9.40 18.36 -11.72
CA ALA A 170 10.56 19.03 -12.31
C ALA A 170 10.66 18.78 -13.83
N TRP A 171 10.46 17.54 -14.28
CA TRP A 171 10.81 17.14 -15.65
C TRP A 171 9.59 17.10 -16.57
N ILE A 172 8.52 16.46 -16.16
CA ILE A 172 7.47 16.08 -17.09
C ILE A 172 6.68 17.29 -17.61
N PRO A 173 6.16 18.25 -16.83
CA PRO A 173 5.36 19.35 -17.37
C PRO A 173 6.09 20.23 -18.39
N GLY A 174 7.34 20.61 -18.12
CA GLY A 174 8.08 21.63 -18.88
C GLY A 174 8.99 21.10 -19.99
N HIS A 175 9.30 19.81 -19.99
CA HIS A 175 10.29 19.23 -20.89
C HIS A 175 9.65 18.11 -21.72
N PRO A 176 9.28 18.38 -22.98
CA PRO A 176 8.64 17.39 -23.84
C PRO A 176 9.52 16.18 -24.12
N GLN A 177 10.85 16.32 -24.08
CA GLN A 177 11.81 15.23 -24.26
C GLN A 177 11.75 14.18 -23.14
N HIS A 178 11.29 14.57 -21.95
CA HIS A 178 11.19 13.64 -20.83
C HIS A 178 9.89 12.86 -20.88
N ALA A 179 9.94 11.53 -20.84
CA ALA A 179 8.75 10.68 -20.89
C ALA A 179 8.60 9.78 -19.66
N LEU A 180 9.71 9.42 -19.02
CA LEU A 180 9.78 8.46 -17.96
C LEU A 180 10.20 9.12 -16.64
N VAL A 181 9.74 8.50 -15.57
CA VAL A 181 10.17 8.84 -14.21
C VAL A 181 10.51 7.52 -13.54
N TYR A 182 11.67 6.99 -13.89
CA TYR A 182 12.24 5.80 -13.26
C TYR A 182 13.37 6.24 -12.33
N LEU A 183 13.40 5.69 -11.12
CA LEU A 183 14.43 5.99 -10.11
C LEU A 183 15.47 4.88 -10.00
N ALA A 184 15.20 3.71 -10.59
CA ALA A 184 16.01 2.50 -10.44
C ALA A 184 16.86 2.18 -11.68
N ASP A 185 16.62 2.87 -12.79
CA ASP A 185 17.38 2.77 -14.04
C ASP A 185 18.51 3.82 -14.13
N GLU A 186 18.51 4.83 -13.25
CA GLU A 186 19.58 5.81 -13.12
C GLU A 186 20.53 5.41 -12.00
N GLU A 187 21.80 5.16 -12.32
CA GLU A 187 22.85 4.64 -11.40
C GLU A 187 23.02 5.44 -10.08
N GLN A 188 22.48 6.66 -9.97
CA GLN A 188 22.76 7.58 -8.86
C GLN A 188 21.53 8.23 -8.21
N HIS A 189 20.30 7.92 -8.65
CA HIS A 189 19.17 8.83 -8.38
C HIS A 189 17.98 8.30 -7.59
N GLY A 190 18.02 7.12 -6.96
CA GLY A 190 17.02 6.91 -5.92
C GLY A 190 16.80 5.54 -5.29
N VAL A 191 15.71 5.53 -4.52
CA VAL A 191 15.13 4.35 -3.90
C VAL A 191 14.18 3.73 -4.92
N GLY A 192 14.49 2.53 -5.39
CA GLY A 192 13.59 1.78 -6.27
C GLY A 192 12.25 1.44 -5.61
N PHE A 193 11.27 1.07 -6.43
CA PHE A 193 9.98 0.60 -5.92
C PHE A 193 10.21 -0.60 -4.97
N PRO A 194 9.56 -0.66 -3.80
CA PRO A 194 9.85 -1.68 -2.80
C PRO A 194 9.46 -3.08 -3.28
N ARG A 195 10.47 -3.88 -3.66
CA ARG A 195 10.29 -5.27 -4.11
C ARG A 195 9.58 -6.13 -3.06
N GLY A 196 8.60 -6.92 -3.47
CA GLY A 196 7.85 -7.85 -2.61
C GLY A 196 6.86 -7.19 -1.65
N LEU A 197 6.51 -5.91 -1.84
CA LEU A 197 5.49 -5.24 -1.03
C LEU A 197 4.12 -5.90 -1.20
N ASP A 198 3.73 -6.24 -2.42
CA ASP A 198 2.55 -7.01 -2.80
C ASP A 198 2.41 -8.31 -1.98
N GLN A 199 3.49 -9.09 -1.90
CA GLN A 199 3.52 -10.35 -1.15
C GLN A 199 3.29 -10.11 0.34
N VAL A 200 3.90 -9.07 0.90
CA VAL A 200 3.75 -8.74 2.32
C VAL A 200 2.33 -8.23 2.63
N VAL A 201 1.72 -7.47 1.72
CA VAL A 201 0.31 -7.04 1.85
C VAL A 201 -0.61 -8.27 1.86
N ASP A 202 -0.42 -9.20 0.93
CA ASP A 202 -1.18 -10.46 0.86
C ASP A 202 -1.04 -11.31 2.12
N GLU A 203 0.17 -11.43 2.67
CA GLU A 203 0.42 -12.16 3.91
C GLU A 203 -0.34 -11.57 5.10
N VAL A 204 -0.44 -10.24 5.17
CA VAL A 204 -1.16 -9.52 6.24
C VAL A 204 -2.67 -9.60 6.01
N LEU A 205 -3.14 -9.49 4.76
CA LEU A 205 -4.54 -9.70 4.40
C LEU A 205 -5.02 -11.10 4.83
N ARG A 206 -4.27 -12.15 4.47
CA ARG A 206 -4.60 -13.53 4.88
C ARG A 206 -4.61 -13.70 6.40
N GLU A 207 -3.72 -13.04 7.13
CA GLU A 207 -3.73 -13.07 8.59
C GLU A 207 -4.97 -12.38 9.17
N LEU A 208 -5.37 -11.25 8.60
CA LEU A 208 -6.57 -10.51 8.96
C LEU A 208 -7.86 -11.17 8.48
N ASP A 209 -7.81 -12.17 7.60
CA ASP A 209 -8.97 -12.95 7.17
C ASP A 209 -9.06 -14.29 7.95
N ALA A 210 -7.96 -15.03 8.08
CA ALA A 210 -7.92 -16.33 8.76
C ALA A 210 -8.38 -16.29 10.23
N ARG A 211 -8.20 -15.16 10.93
CA ARG A 211 -8.71 -14.99 12.30
C ARG A 211 -10.24 -14.74 12.35
N VAL A 212 -10.98 -14.85 11.23
CA VAL A 212 -12.45 -14.76 11.13
C VAL A 212 -13.10 -16.13 11.15
N ALA A 213 -12.42 -17.18 10.67
CA ALA A 213 -12.92 -18.54 10.80
C ALA A 213 -12.69 -19.02 12.24
N PRO A 214 -13.72 -19.10 13.12
CA PRO A 214 -13.56 -19.89 14.33
C PRO A 214 -13.20 -21.30 13.87
N ASN A 215 -12.11 -21.82 14.43
CA ASN A 215 -11.66 -23.19 14.22
C ASN A 215 -12.84 -24.13 14.51
N LYS A 216 -13.60 -24.54 13.48
CA LYS A 216 -14.62 -25.61 13.54
C LYS A 216 -13.94 -26.98 13.70
N ARG A 217 -12.93 -27.07 14.56
CA ARG A 217 -12.28 -28.32 14.99
C ARG A 217 -12.38 -28.44 16.51
N LEU A 218 -13.60 -28.43 17.02
CA LEU A 218 -13.96 -29.07 18.28
C LEU A 218 -15.29 -29.78 18.00
N HIS A 219 -15.32 -31.09 18.24
CA HIS A 219 -16.36 -32.07 17.90
C HIS A 219 -16.24 -32.76 16.52
N GLN A 220 -15.10 -33.41 16.29
CA GLN A 220 -15.14 -34.79 15.82
C GLN A 220 -14.53 -35.65 16.94
N THR A 221 -15.34 -35.88 17.98
CA THR A 221 -15.09 -36.92 18.97
C THR A 221 -16.00 -38.09 18.59
N VAL A 222 -15.37 -39.17 18.14
CA VAL A 222 -15.72 -40.57 18.39
C VAL A 222 -17.18 -40.99 18.10
N GLU A 223 -17.35 -41.74 17.01
CA GLU A 223 -18.11 -43.00 17.03
C GLU A 223 -17.19 -44.14 16.59
#